data_AF-A0A0N0JVZ6-F1
#
_entry.id   AF-A0A0N0JVZ6-F1
#
_cell.length_a   1.000
_cell.length_b   1.000
_cell.length_c   1.000
_cell.angle_alpha   90.00
_cell.angle_beta   90.00
_cell.angle_gamma   90.00
#
_symmetry.space_group_name_H-M   'P 1'
#
loop_
_entity.id
_entity.type
_entity.pdbx_description
1 polymer ?
#
loop_
_entity_poly.entity_id
_entity_poly.type
_entity_poly.pdbx_seq_one_letter_code
_entity_poly.pdbx_strand_id
1 'polypeptide(L)'
;MLSRFGLVGAFAIASSAQAQSFDWTLLDGLWAESTEHQYGCRSDNVHQRFNVPADRKSVVIQFDRIWKIGTGKSVVQIEAAILSATPNKLIIRYGPELGEIPPAMREWELRFIGPGTYRWRSTAWPPGVFNEVIGVKCSP
;
A
#
# COMPACT_ATOMS: atom_id res chain seq x y z
N MET A 1 -56.07 -19.01 18.28
CA MET A 1 -55.51 -17.82 17.61
C MET A 1 -54.51 -17.17 18.55
N LEU A 2 -53.22 -17.16 18.19
CA LEU A 2 -52.24 -16.08 18.44
C LEU A 2 -50.85 -16.60 18.06
N SER A 3 -50.49 -16.41 16.78
CA SER A 3 -49.15 -16.61 16.24
C SER A 3 -48.21 -15.55 16.80
N ARG A 4 -47.09 -15.98 17.39
CA ARG A 4 -45.94 -15.13 17.66
C ARG A 4 -45.02 -15.17 16.45
N PHE A 5 -45.01 -14.09 15.67
CA PHE A 5 -44.02 -13.87 14.62
C PHE A 5 -42.68 -13.48 15.26
N GLY A 6 -41.67 -14.33 15.13
CA GLY A 6 -40.29 -13.99 15.43
C GLY A 6 -39.67 -13.28 14.23
N LEU A 7 -39.33 -11.99 14.39
CA LEU A 7 -38.44 -11.30 13.45
C LEU A 7 -37.01 -11.81 13.68
N VAL A 8 -36.53 -12.65 12.77
CA VAL A 8 -35.09 -12.92 12.65
C VAL A 8 -34.49 -11.78 11.83
N GLY A 9 -33.84 -10.85 12.51
CA GLY A 9 -33.06 -9.78 11.88
C GLY A 9 -31.84 -10.39 11.19
N ALA A 10 -31.83 -10.40 9.86
CA ALA A 10 -30.66 -10.77 9.07
C ALA A 10 -29.61 -9.65 9.19
N PHE A 11 -28.57 -9.88 9.99
CA PHE A 11 -27.35 -9.09 9.93
C PHE A 11 -26.66 -9.38 8.59
N ALA A 12 -26.78 -8.46 7.64
CA ALA A 12 -25.99 -8.48 6.42
C ALA A 12 -24.53 -8.20 6.79
N ILE A 13 -23.72 -9.25 6.84
CA ILE A 13 -22.26 -9.12 6.89
C ILE A 13 -21.84 -8.60 5.52
N ALA A 14 -21.52 -7.31 5.45
CA ALA A 14 -20.94 -6.70 4.25
C ALA A 14 -19.54 -7.28 4.03
N SER A 15 -19.47 -8.44 3.38
CA SER A 15 -18.20 -9.06 3.00
C SER A 15 -17.49 -8.18 1.98
N SER A 16 -16.25 -7.85 2.33
CA SER A 16 -15.25 -7.06 1.63
C SER A 16 -14.86 -7.64 0.26
N ALA A 17 -15.76 -7.59 -0.72
CA ALA A 17 -15.50 -8.05 -2.09
C ALA A 17 -14.44 -7.23 -2.85
N GLN A 18 -14.05 -6.06 -2.34
CA GLN A 18 -13.08 -5.17 -3.00
C GLN A 18 -11.63 -5.70 -2.95
N ALA A 19 -11.23 -6.45 -1.92
CA ALA A 19 -9.87 -6.99 -1.81
C ALA A 19 -9.58 -8.13 -2.82
N GLN A 20 -10.60 -8.68 -3.47
CA GLN A 20 -10.45 -9.85 -4.34
C GLN A 20 -10.06 -9.52 -5.79
N SER A 21 -10.04 -8.24 -6.18
CA SER A 21 -9.76 -7.85 -7.57
C SER A 21 -8.31 -7.48 -7.87
N PHE A 22 -7.50 -7.15 -6.85
CA PHE A 22 -6.10 -6.76 -7.05
C PHE A 22 -5.25 -7.98 -7.43
N ASP A 23 -4.37 -7.82 -8.42
CA ASP A 23 -3.37 -8.81 -8.75
C ASP A 23 -2.22 -8.75 -7.73
N TRP A 24 -2.27 -9.63 -6.74
CA TRP A 24 -1.29 -9.68 -5.66
C TRP A 24 0.13 -10.01 -6.13
N THR A 25 0.27 -10.62 -7.30
CA THR A 25 1.58 -10.93 -7.88
C THR A 25 2.35 -9.66 -8.28
N LEU A 26 1.65 -8.53 -8.44
CA LEU A 26 2.27 -7.23 -8.68
C LEU A 26 3.18 -6.79 -7.53
N LEU A 27 2.96 -7.27 -6.30
CA LEU A 27 3.79 -6.93 -5.15
C LEU A 27 5.06 -7.78 -5.05
N ASP A 28 5.14 -8.89 -5.80
CA ASP A 28 6.22 -9.86 -5.67
C ASP A 28 7.57 -9.29 -6.12
N GLY A 29 8.61 -9.73 -5.41
CA GLY A 29 10.02 -9.49 -5.74
C GLY A 29 10.68 -8.40 -4.91
N LEU A 30 11.83 -7.94 -5.39
CA LEU A 30 12.62 -6.89 -4.75
C LEU A 30 12.44 -5.58 -5.52
N TRP A 31 12.05 -4.54 -4.82
CA TRP A 31 11.77 -3.22 -5.38
C TRP A 31 12.79 -2.21 -4.88
N ALA A 32 13.03 -1.17 -5.66
CA ALA A 32 13.72 0.02 -5.20
C ALA A 32 13.08 1.25 -5.85
N GLU A 33 13.24 2.40 -5.21
CA GLU A 33 12.69 3.65 -5.69
C GLU A 33 13.75 4.48 -6.39
N SER A 34 13.46 4.88 -7.63
CA SER A 34 14.22 5.90 -8.34
C SER A 34 13.72 7.26 -7.90
N THR A 35 14.61 8.02 -7.27
CA THR A 35 14.47 9.46 -7.05
C THR A 35 15.45 10.16 -7.99
N GLU A 36 15.08 11.34 -8.52
CA GLU A 36 16.01 12.22 -9.24
C GLU A 36 16.61 11.63 -10.54
N HIS A 37 15.83 10.85 -11.30
CA HIS A 37 16.23 10.26 -12.59
C HIS A 37 17.40 9.26 -12.53
N GLN A 38 17.74 8.75 -11.35
CA GLN A 38 18.82 7.76 -11.20
C GLN A 38 18.31 6.33 -11.36
N TYR A 39 19.17 5.38 -11.74
CA TYR A 39 18.79 3.96 -11.81
C TYR A 39 18.34 3.46 -10.43
N GLY A 40 17.13 2.90 -10.33
CA GLY A 40 16.56 2.52 -9.02
C GLY A 40 17.24 1.31 -8.38
N CYS A 41 17.75 0.35 -9.16
CA CYS A 41 18.23 -0.95 -8.66
C CYS A 41 19.72 -1.02 -8.34
N ARG A 42 20.32 0.11 -7.97
CA ARG A 42 21.72 0.15 -7.53
C ARG A 42 21.83 -0.33 -6.09
N SER A 43 22.96 -0.95 -5.74
CA SER A 43 23.22 -1.49 -4.40
C SER A 43 23.20 -0.46 -3.27
N ASP A 44 23.42 0.82 -3.58
CA ASP A 44 23.40 1.93 -2.63
C ASP A 44 21.98 2.45 -2.32
N ASN A 45 21.00 2.15 -3.16
CA ASN A 45 19.60 2.47 -2.89
C ASN A 45 19.01 1.54 -1.84
N VAL A 46 18.01 2.04 -1.11
CA VAL A 46 17.17 1.21 -0.24
C VAL A 46 16.34 0.30 -1.12
N HIS A 47 16.36 -0.99 -0.80
CA HIS A 47 15.50 -1.97 -1.43
C HIS A 47 14.38 -2.36 -0.48
N GLN A 48 13.23 -2.69 -1.05
CA GLN A 48 12.04 -3.05 -0.29
C GLN A 48 11.32 -4.27 -0.85
N ARG A 49 10.64 -4.98 0.05
CA ARG A 49 9.69 -6.04 -0.26
C ARG A 49 8.34 -5.69 0.33
N PHE A 50 7.28 -6.00 -0.39
CA PHE A 50 5.91 -5.89 0.10
C PHE A 50 5.49 -7.25 0.65
N ASN A 51 5.22 -7.33 1.94
CA ASN A 51 4.71 -8.52 2.59
C ASN A 51 3.23 -8.31 2.92
N VAL A 52 2.36 -9.17 2.41
CA VAL A 52 0.91 -9.07 2.62
C VAL A 52 0.44 -10.29 3.42
N PRO A 53 -0.14 -10.12 4.62
CA PRO A 53 -0.74 -11.22 5.36
C PRO A 53 -1.88 -11.88 4.58
N ALA A 54 -2.23 -13.12 4.95
CA ALA A 54 -3.25 -13.90 4.24
C ALA A 54 -4.63 -13.23 4.20
N ASP A 55 -4.94 -12.37 5.19
CA ASP A 55 -6.21 -11.64 5.25
C ASP A 55 -6.28 -10.44 4.30
N ARG A 56 -5.14 -10.04 3.70
CA ARG A 56 -5.00 -8.93 2.75
C ARG A 56 -5.54 -7.60 3.29
N LYS A 57 -5.53 -7.41 4.61
CA LYS A 57 -5.98 -6.17 5.28
C LYS A 57 -4.86 -5.16 5.47
N SER A 58 -3.62 -5.61 5.43
CA SER A 58 -2.45 -4.73 5.54
C SER A 58 -1.37 -5.13 4.55
N VAL A 59 -0.41 -4.22 4.36
CA VAL A 59 0.86 -4.47 3.68
C VAL A 59 1.97 -3.97 4.59
N VAL A 60 3.01 -4.77 4.73
CA VAL A 60 4.25 -4.39 5.39
C VAL A 60 5.29 -4.11 4.31
N ILE A 61 5.77 -2.87 4.25
CA ILE A 61 6.89 -2.46 3.40
C ILE A 61 8.15 -2.71 4.21
N GLN A 62 8.87 -3.79 3.90
CA GLN A 62 10.10 -4.19 4.58
C GLN A 62 11.31 -3.65 3.82
N PHE A 63 12.21 -2.92 4.49
CA PHE A 63 13.44 -2.43 3.90
C PHE A 63 14.62 -3.39 4.16
N ASP A 64 15.61 -3.38 3.27
CA ASP A 64 16.86 -4.14 3.40
C ASP A 64 17.84 -3.54 4.42
N ARG A 65 17.62 -2.28 4.82
CA ARG A 65 18.43 -1.53 5.78
C ARG A 65 17.61 -0.49 6.52
N ILE A 66 18.19 0.13 7.56
CA ILE A 66 17.58 1.28 8.22
C ILE A 66 17.47 2.44 7.21
N TRP A 67 16.26 2.97 7.07
CA TRP A 67 15.97 4.10 6.21
C TRP A 67 15.41 5.27 7.01
N LYS A 68 15.91 6.49 6.72
CA LYS A 68 15.39 7.73 7.30
C LYS A 68 14.29 8.27 6.39
N ILE A 69 13.05 8.16 6.83
CA ILE A 69 11.88 8.63 6.07
C ILE A 69 11.75 10.16 6.13
N GLY A 70 10.87 10.73 5.30
CA GLY A 70 10.66 12.17 5.21
C GLY A 70 10.23 12.86 6.52
N THR A 71 9.71 12.11 7.50
CA THR A 71 9.39 12.62 8.85
C THR A 71 10.62 12.73 9.76
N GLY A 72 11.80 12.29 9.28
CA GLY A 72 13.04 12.24 10.05
C GLY A 72 13.21 10.99 10.90
N LYS A 73 12.20 10.12 11.01
CA LYS A 73 12.29 8.84 11.72
C LYS A 73 13.14 7.83 10.95
N SER A 74 13.87 7.01 11.69
CA SER A 74 14.60 5.85 11.16
C SER A 74 13.76 4.59 11.34
N VAL A 75 13.53 3.85 10.25
CA VAL A 75 12.68 2.64 10.24
C VAL A 75 13.35 1.54 9.43
N VAL A 76 13.00 0.28 9.73
CA VAL A 76 13.33 -0.89 8.88
C VAL A 76 12.09 -1.47 8.20
N GLN A 77 10.90 -1.04 8.63
CA GLN A 77 9.63 -1.43 8.03
C GLN A 77 8.58 -0.34 8.25
N ILE A 78 7.55 -0.34 7.40
CA ILE A 78 6.33 0.46 7.55
C ILE A 78 5.13 -0.47 7.43
N GLU A 79 4.18 -0.38 8.34
CA GLU A 79 2.90 -1.07 8.20
C GLU A 79 1.83 -0.11 7.68
N ALA A 80 1.01 -0.59 6.74
CA ALA A 80 -0.09 0.18 6.20
C ALA A 80 -1.35 -0.67 6.08
N ALA A 81 -2.48 -0.12 6.53
CA ALA A 81 -3.78 -0.72 6.31
C ALA A 81 -4.20 -0.54 4.84
N ILE A 82 -4.73 -1.59 4.22
CA ILE A 82 -5.28 -1.54 2.86
C ILE A 82 -6.73 -1.06 2.96
N LEU A 83 -7.00 0.13 2.44
CA LEU A 83 -8.34 0.75 2.46
C LEU A 83 -9.20 0.34 1.28
N SER A 84 -8.58 0.19 0.10
CA SER A 84 -9.27 -0.31 -1.10
C SER A 84 -8.27 -0.91 -2.07
N ALA A 85 -8.78 -1.82 -2.91
CA ALA A 85 -8.00 -2.53 -3.90
C ALA A 85 -8.78 -2.57 -5.23
N THR A 86 -8.06 -2.40 -6.33
CA THR A 86 -8.52 -2.54 -7.73
C THR A 86 -7.42 -3.27 -8.50
N PRO A 87 -7.62 -3.80 -9.72
CA PRO A 87 -6.65 -4.72 -10.35
C PRO A 87 -5.16 -4.35 -10.29
N ASN A 88 -4.81 -3.07 -10.44
CA ASN A 88 -3.42 -2.59 -10.45
C ASN A 88 -3.13 -1.49 -9.42
N LYS A 89 -3.99 -1.30 -8.43
CA LYS A 89 -3.87 -0.18 -7.47
C LYS A 89 -4.38 -0.55 -6.10
N LEU A 90 -3.61 -0.17 -5.08
CA LEU A 90 -4.00 -0.15 -3.68
C LEU A 90 -4.12 1.29 -3.18
N ILE A 91 -5.12 1.56 -2.34
CA ILE A 91 -5.10 2.71 -1.44
C ILE A 91 -4.71 2.18 -0.07
N ILE A 92 -3.62 2.69 0.48
CA ILE A 92 -3.07 2.30 1.77
C ILE A 92 -3.07 3.48 2.74
N ARG A 93 -3.13 3.18 4.03
CA ARG A 93 -3.02 4.17 5.11
C ARG A 93 -1.89 3.76 6.05
N TYR A 94 -0.86 4.61 6.18
CA TYR A 94 0.23 4.35 7.10
C TYR A 94 -0.24 4.30 8.55
N GLY A 95 0.34 3.38 9.31
CA GLY A 95 0.04 3.21 10.72
C GLY A 95 0.54 4.36 11.60
N PRO A 96 0.14 4.36 12.89
CA PRO A 96 0.49 5.40 13.85
C PRO A 96 1.98 5.38 14.25
N GLU A 97 2.71 4.28 14.02
CA GLU A 97 4.12 4.11 14.35
C GLU A 97 5.03 5.15 13.67
N LEU A 98 4.61 5.69 12.52
CA LEU A 98 5.35 6.75 11.83
C LEU A 98 5.25 8.13 12.51
N GLY A 99 4.49 8.24 13.61
CA GLY A 99 4.37 9.47 14.41
C GLY A 99 3.43 10.49 13.78
N GLU A 100 3.75 11.78 13.93
CA GLU A 100 2.91 12.87 13.43
C GLU A 100 3.12 13.08 11.92
N ILE A 101 2.46 12.24 11.12
CA ILE A 101 2.20 12.53 9.70
C ILE A 101 0.88 13.32 9.62
N PRO A 102 0.82 14.44 8.88
CA PRO A 102 -0.43 15.14 8.62
C PRO A 102 -1.49 14.19 8.06
N PRO A 103 -2.78 14.29 8.43
CA PRO A 103 -3.82 13.39 7.93
C PRO A 103 -3.84 13.27 6.40
N ALA A 104 -3.62 14.39 5.70
CA ALA A 104 -3.54 14.46 4.24
C ALA A 104 -2.39 13.63 3.62
N MET A 105 -1.34 13.34 4.40
CA MET A 105 -0.15 12.59 3.96
C MET A 105 -0.13 11.17 4.55
N ARG A 106 -1.20 10.73 5.20
CA ARG A 106 -1.29 9.39 5.79
C ARG A 106 -1.87 8.36 4.84
N GLU A 107 -2.57 8.79 3.79
CA GLU A 107 -3.14 7.93 2.77
C GLU A 107 -2.44 8.09 1.42
N TRP A 108 -2.09 6.95 0.84
CA TRP A 108 -1.33 6.88 -0.39
C TRP A 108 -1.93 5.86 -1.35
N GLU A 109 -1.89 6.21 -2.62
CA GLU A 109 -2.17 5.34 -3.74
C GLU A 109 -0.85 4.69 -4.20
N LEU A 110 -0.76 3.37 -4.10
CA LEU A 110 0.22 2.54 -4.78
C LEU A 110 -0.39 2.08 -6.11
N ARG A 111 0.13 2.56 -7.24
CA ARG A 111 -0.37 2.18 -8.57
C ARG A 111 0.72 1.54 -9.40
N PHE A 112 0.47 0.33 -9.89
CA PHE A 112 1.29 -0.32 -10.90
C PHE A 112 0.92 0.23 -12.29
N ILE A 113 1.92 0.74 -13.00
CA ILE A 113 1.76 1.43 -14.30
C ILE A 113 2.31 0.63 -15.48
N GLY A 114 2.91 -0.53 -15.20
CA GLY A 114 3.45 -1.46 -16.19
C GLY A 114 4.22 -2.58 -15.51
N PRO A 115 4.71 -3.58 -16.27
CA PRO A 115 5.53 -4.65 -15.73
C PRO A 115 6.74 -4.09 -14.97
N GLY A 116 6.87 -4.46 -13.70
CA GLY A 116 8.01 -4.05 -12.87
C GLY A 116 8.08 -2.55 -12.56
N THR A 117 6.97 -1.80 -12.66
CA THR A 117 6.96 -0.36 -12.35
C THR A 117 5.70 0.07 -11.60
N TYR A 118 5.89 0.85 -10.53
CA TYR A 118 4.79 1.50 -9.79
C TYR A 118 5.06 2.98 -9.52
N ARG A 119 4.01 3.72 -9.14
CA ARG A 119 4.09 5.10 -8.64
C ARG A 119 3.31 5.28 -7.35
N TRP A 120 3.75 6.27 -6.58
CA TRP A 120 3.05 6.76 -5.39
C TRP A 120 2.32 8.06 -5.66
N ARG A 121 1.15 8.20 -5.06
CA ARG A 121 0.39 9.44 -5.05
C ARG A 121 -0.27 9.62 -3.69
N SER A 122 -0.13 10.80 -3.06
CA SER A 122 -0.97 11.12 -1.91
C SER A 122 -2.42 11.24 -2.36
N THR A 123 -3.37 10.67 -1.61
CA THR A 123 -4.79 10.78 -1.93
C THR A 123 -5.31 12.22 -1.78
N ALA A 124 -4.59 13.08 -1.07
CA ALA A 124 -4.90 14.50 -0.92
C ALA A 124 -4.51 15.35 -2.14
N TRP A 125 -3.67 14.85 -3.05
CA TRP A 125 -3.35 15.56 -4.29
C TRP A 125 -4.49 15.45 -5.30
N PRO A 126 -4.58 16.38 -6.28
CA PRO A 126 -5.53 16.22 -7.38
C PRO A 126 -5.38 14.85 -8.09
N PRO A 127 -6.46 14.27 -8.62
CA PRO A 127 -6.39 13.05 -9.41
C PRO A 127 -5.39 13.19 -10.57
N GLY A 128 -4.55 12.17 -10.77
CA GLY A 128 -3.54 12.16 -11.84
C GLY A 128 -2.24 12.89 -11.52
N VAL A 129 -2.12 13.56 -10.36
CA VAL A 129 -0.86 14.14 -9.88
C VAL A 129 -0.10 13.11 -9.05
N PHE A 130 1.14 12.84 -9.43
CA PHE A 130 2.03 11.87 -8.78
C PHE A 130 3.30 12.55 -8.31
N ASN A 131 4.01 11.94 -7.36
CA ASN A 131 5.36 12.38 -7.05
C ASN A 131 6.33 12.00 -8.18
N GLU A 132 7.54 12.51 -8.12
CA GLU A 132 8.60 12.19 -9.10
C GLU A 132 9.25 10.82 -8.85
N VAL A 133 8.81 10.10 -7.81
CA VAL A 133 9.34 8.79 -7.42
C VAL A 133 8.72 7.71 -8.29
N ILE A 134 9.58 6.84 -8.83
CA ILE A 134 9.16 5.66 -9.60
C ILE A 134 9.76 4.42 -8.93
N GLY A 135 8.89 3.51 -8.53
CA GLY A 135 9.31 2.20 -8.05
C GLY A 135 9.64 1.28 -9.21
N VAL A 136 10.78 0.61 -9.14
CA VAL A 136 11.25 -0.35 -10.15
C VAL A 136 11.54 -1.71 -9.51
N LYS A 137 11.19 -2.78 -10.23
CA LYS A 137 11.49 -4.15 -9.81
C LYS A 137 12.94 -4.49 -10.18
N CYS A 138 13.75 -4.86 -9.20
CA CYS A 138 15.20 -5.04 -9.33
C CYS A 138 15.64 -6.47 -9.59
N SER A 139 14.82 -7.43 -9.20
CA SER A 139 14.94 -8.82 -9.61
C SER A 139 13.54 -9.40 -9.73
N PRO A 140 13.25 -10.18 -10.79
CA PRO A 140 12.06 -11.01 -10.88
C PRO A 140 11.81 -11.81 -9.60
#